data_AF-A0A523YBN1-F1
#
_entry.id   AF-A0A523YBN1-F1
#
_cell.length_a   1.000
_cell.length_b   1.000
_cell.length_c   1.000
_cell.angle_alpha   90.00
_cell.angle_beta   90.00
_cell.angle_gamma   90.00
#
_symmetry.space_group_name_H-M   'P 1'
#
loop_
_entity.id
_entity.type
_entity.pdbx_description
1 polymer ?
#
loop_
_entity_poly.entity_id
_entity_poly.type
_entity_poly.pdbx_seq_one_letter_code
_entity_poly.pdbx_strand_id
1 'polypeptide(L)'
;MDTKKFWIAPIKGYQYISKMLPANCRYYPTCSEYAKWQFEFNAPHKALLASTLRILRCNQLFDGGIDYPVVTFVPPKVTTSLKLNEFCGKMKIIYWFVPKDISHSQYYILKDFNAINASSGS
;
A
#
# COMPACT_ATOMS: atom_id res chain seq x y z
N MET A 1 3.15 -8.83 -20.15
CA MET A 1 2.04 -8.25 -19.35
C MET A 1 2.48 -8.24 -17.90
N ASP A 2 2.55 -7.07 -17.26
CA ASP A 2 2.91 -7.00 -15.84
C ASP A 2 1.87 -7.77 -15.01
N THR A 3 2.27 -8.91 -14.45
CA THR A 3 1.38 -9.79 -13.68
C THR A 3 0.66 -9.04 -12.55
N LYS A 4 1.31 -8.03 -11.93
CA LYS A 4 0.71 -7.16 -10.92
C LYS A 4 -0.47 -6.34 -11.43
N LYS A 5 -0.40 -5.80 -12.65
CA LYS A 5 -1.46 -4.95 -13.22
C LYS A 5 -2.76 -5.73 -13.44
N PHE A 6 -2.64 -7.02 -13.79
CA PHE A 6 -3.79 -7.91 -13.95
C PHE A 6 -4.62 -8.02 -12.65
N TRP A 7 -3.98 -8.25 -11.50
CA TRP A 7 -4.67 -8.35 -10.21
C TRP A 7 -5.22 -7.02 -9.69
N ILE A 8 -4.57 -5.91 -10.02
CA ILE A 8 -4.96 -4.58 -9.54
C ILE A 8 -6.12 -3.99 -10.38
N ALA A 9 -6.25 -4.38 -11.65
CA ALA A 9 -7.30 -3.89 -12.54
C ALA A 9 -8.73 -4.02 -11.98
N PRO A 10 -9.19 -5.19 -11.49
CA PRO A 10 -10.54 -5.32 -10.93
C PRO A 10 -10.73 -4.47 -9.67
N ILE A 11 -9.69 -4.33 -8.85
CA ILE A 11 -9.74 -3.50 -7.63
C ILE A 11 -9.93 -2.03 -8.00
N LYS A 12 -9.23 -1.53 -9.03
CA LYS A 12 -9.42 -0.17 -9.54
C LYS A 12 -10.82 0.06 -10.11
N GLY A 13 -11.38 -0.91 -10.83
CA GLY A 13 -12.76 -0.86 -11.31
C GLY A 13 -13.75 -0.74 -10.16
N TYR A 14 -13.58 -1.56 -9.11
CA TYR A 14 -14.41 -1.46 -7.90
C TYR A 14 -14.20 -0.14 -7.15
N GLN A 15 -12.97 0.38 -7.05
CA GLN A 15 -12.69 1.68 -6.42
C GLN A 15 -13.41 2.83 -7.14
N TYR A 16 -13.59 2.76 -8.45
CA TYR A 16 -14.35 3.77 -9.20
C TYR A 16 -15.84 3.74 -8.80
N ILE A 17 -16.43 2.56 -8.73
CA ILE A 17 -17.83 2.38 -8.29
C ILE A 17 -17.99 2.79 -6.82
N SER A 18 -17.05 2.39 -5.96
CA SER A 18 -17.07 2.67 -4.52
C SER A 18 -17.01 4.16 -4.20
N LYS A 19 -16.50 5.03 -5.08
CA LYS A 19 -16.53 6.49 -4.88
C LYS A 19 -17.95 7.05 -4.86
N MET A 20 -18.90 6.36 -5.50
CA MET A 20 -20.30 6.76 -5.56
C MET A 20 -21.13 6.17 -4.41
N LEU A 21 -20.56 5.24 -3.63
CA LEU A 21 -21.21 4.62 -2.48
C LEU A 21 -20.69 5.22 -1.16
N PRO A 22 -21.49 5.18 -0.08
CA PRO A 22 -21.02 5.61 1.23
C PRO A 22 -19.85 4.75 1.72
N ALA A 23 -18.95 5.38 2.49
CA ALA A 23 -17.79 4.72 3.06
C ALA A 23 -18.21 3.77 4.19
N ASN A 24 -18.34 2.47 3.87
CA ASN A 24 -18.77 1.43 4.83
C ASN A 24 -17.60 0.63 5.44
N CYS A 25 -16.35 0.89 5.03
CA CYS A 25 -15.20 0.17 5.58
C CYS A 25 -14.93 0.59 7.03
N ARG A 26 -14.87 -0.38 7.95
CA ARG A 26 -14.56 -0.16 9.37
C ARG A 26 -13.06 0.02 9.64
N TYR A 27 -12.21 -0.40 8.70
CA TYR A 27 -10.76 -0.26 8.79
C TYR A 27 -10.23 0.89 7.93
N TYR A 28 -9.16 1.54 8.40
CA TYR A 28 -8.36 2.48 7.65
C TYR A 28 -6.97 1.88 7.32
N PRO A 29 -6.46 1.98 6.08
CA PRO A 29 -7.17 2.41 4.87
C PRO A 29 -8.33 1.45 4.51
N THR A 30 -9.20 1.86 3.59
CA THR A 30 -10.35 1.05 3.15
C THR A 30 -9.91 -0.31 2.62
N CYS A 31 -10.78 -1.33 2.66
CA CYS A 31 -10.44 -2.69 2.23
C CYS A 31 -9.94 -2.76 0.78
N SER A 32 -10.51 -1.96 -0.12
CA SER A 32 -10.08 -1.89 -1.52
C SER A 32 -8.70 -1.23 -1.69
N GLU A 33 -8.42 -0.16 -0.94
CA GLU A 33 -7.11 0.50 -0.97
C GLU A 33 -6.03 -0.34 -0.28
N TYR A 34 -6.38 -1.02 0.82
CA TYR A 34 -5.52 -2.03 1.44
C TYR A 34 -5.16 -3.16 0.47
N ALA A 35 -6.16 -3.72 -0.23
CA ALA A 35 -5.93 -4.78 -1.21
C ALA A 35 -4.99 -4.30 -2.32
N LYS A 36 -5.22 -3.09 -2.84
CA LYS A 36 -4.34 -2.49 -3.85
C LYS A 36 -2.89 -2.39 -3.37
N TRP A 37 -2.63 -1.93 -2.14
CA TRP A 37 -1.26 -1.84 -1.61
C TRP A 37 -0.66 -3.24 -1.45
N GLN A 38 -1.44 -4.20 -0.94
CA GLN A 38 -1.00 -5.59 -0.82
C GLN A 38 -0.57 -6.18 -2.17
N PHE A 39 -1.33 -5.98 -3.25
CA PHE A 39 -0.96 -6.47 -4.59
C PHE A 39 0.19 -5.69 -5.24
N GLU A 40 0.47 -4.46 -4.82
CA GLU A 40 1.57 -3.64 -5.32
C GLU A 40 2.93 -4.11 -4.76
N PHE A 41 2.97 -4.40 -3.46
CA PHE A 41 4.20 -4.68 -2.75
C PHE A 41 4.43 -6.16 -2.40
N ASN A 42 3.37 -6.94 -2.15
CA ASN A 42 3.47 -8.36 -1.82
C ASN A 42 3.18 -9.25 -3.03
N ALA A 43 3.52 -10.54 -2.91
CA ALA A 43 3.19 -11.54 -3.91
C ALA A 43 1.66 -11.74 -4.00
N PRO A 44 1.10 -12.00 -5.20
CA PRO A 44 -0.35 -12.04 -5.41
C PRO A 44 -1.11 -13.01 -4.49
N HIS A 45 -0.52 -14.18 -4.20
CA HIS A 45 -1.13 -15.17 -3.31
C HIS A 45 -1.23 -14.68 -1.85
N LYS A 46 -0.16 -14.05 -1.33
CA LYS A 46 -0.17 -13.45 0.01
C LYS A 46 -1.13 -12.26 0.07
N ALA A 47 -1.11 -11.43 -0.97
CA ALA A 47 -1.98 -10.28 -1.09
C ALA A 47 -3.47 -10.67 -1.09
N LEU A 48 -3.82 -11.72 -1.85
CA LEU A 48 -5.18 -12.24 -1.92
C LEU A 48 -5.62 -12.76 -0.55
N LEU A 49 -4.83 -13.62 0.10
CA LEU A 49 -5.17 -14.16 1.41
C LEU A 49 -5.37 -13.05 2.46
N ALA A 50 -4.42 -12.11 2.54
CA ALA A 50 -4.48 -11.01 3.50
C ALA A 50 -5.68 -10.08 3.25
N SER A 51 -6.00 -9.80 1.98
CA SER A 51 -7.13 -8.97 1.60
C SER A 51 -8.46 -9.65 1.89
N THR A 52 -8.61 -10.93 1.52
CA THR A 52 -9.82 -11.71 1.79
C THR A 52 -10.08 -11.81 3.28
N LEU A 53 -9.05 -12.13 4.08
CA LEU A 53 -9.18 -12.20 5.54
C LEU A 53 -9.59 -10.84 6.14
N ARG A 54 -9.12 -9.72 5.59
CA ARG A 54 -9.54 -8.39 6.03
C ARG A 54 -10.99 -8.08 5.64
N ILE A 55 -11.41 -8.44 4.43
CA ILE A 55 -12.80 -8.27 3.98
C ILE A 55 -13.75 -9.07 4.88
N LEU A 56 -13.41 -10.32 5.20
CA LEU A 56 -14.20 -11.15 6.11
C LEU A 56 -14.33 -10.53 7.51
N ARG A 57 -13.27 -9.87 8.01
CA ARG A 57 -13.29 -9.13 9.29
C ARG A 57 -13.98 -7.77 9.19
N CYS A 58 -14.20 -7.24 8.00
CA CYS A 58 -14.83 -5.93 7.78
C CYS A 58 -16.35 -6.04 7.90
N ASN A 59 -16.83 -6.38 9.08
CA ASN A 59 -18.24 -6.45 9.42
C ASN A 59 -18.44 -5.93 10.87
N GLN A 60 -19.69 -5.77 11.30
CA GLN A 60 -20.03 -5.18 12.61
C GLN A 60 -19.59 -6.04 13.82
N LEU A 61 -19.27 -7.31 13.62
CA LEU A 61 -18.88 -8.25 14.69
C LEU A 61 -17.43 -8.05 15.16
N PHE A 62 -16.64 -7.26 14.45
CA PHE A 62 -15.25 -7.00 14.79
C PHE A 62 -15.01 -5.51 14.97
N ASP A 63 -14.12 -5.15 15.90
CA ASP A 63 -13.66 -3.79 16.00
C ASP A 63 -12.79 -3.40 14.82
N GLY A 64 -13.13 -2.24 14.26
CA GLY A 64 -12.34 -1.60 13.22
C GLY A 64 -11.14 -0.90 13.81
N GLY A 65 -10.44 -0.18 12.95
CA GLY A 65 -9.27 0.57 13.37
C GLY A 65 -8.29 0.81 12.23
N ILE A 66 -7.09 1.25 12.61
CA ILE A 66 -6.00 1.53 11.68
C ILE A 66 -5.19 0.25 11.51
N ASP A 67 -5.19 -0.30 10.30
CA ASP A 67 -4.45 -1.50 9.95
C ASP A 67 -3.75 -1.27 8.60
N TYR A 68 -2.46 -0.97 8.63
CA TYR A 68 -1.66 -0.76 7.42
C TYR A 68 -1.09 -2.07 6.90
N PRO A 69 -0.94 -2.23 5.57
CA PRO A 69 -0.34 -3.43 5.01
C PRO A 69 1.12 -3.55 5.42
N VAL A 70 1.48 -4.76 5.80
CA VAL A 70 2.84 -5.15 6.16
C VAL A 70 3.50 -5.78 4.95
N VAL A 71 4.75 -5.40 4.69
CA VAL A 71 5.54 -5.94 3.59
C VAL A 71 6.89 -6.41 4.10
N THR A 72 7.41 -7.44 3.44
CA THR A 72 8.78 -7.88 3.65
C THR A 72 9.66 -7.16 2.65
N PHE A 73 10.54 -6.28 3.14
CA PHE A 73 11.49 -5.54 2.31
C PHE A 73 12.89 -5.78 2.84
N VAL A 74 13.81 -6.16 1.96
CA VAL A 74 15.24 -6.27 2.29
C VAL A 74 15.92 -5.06 1.64
N PRO A 75 16.38 -4.08 2.42
CA PRO A 75 17.03 -2.92 1.86
C PRO A 75 18.30 -3.33 1.10
N PRO A 76 18.57 -2.76 -0.08
CA PRO A 76 19.85 -2.96 -0.74
C PRO A 76 20.96 -2.41 0.16
N LYS A 77 22.11 -3.11 0.21
CA LYS A 77 23.26 -2.66 0.99
C LYS A 77 23.71 -1.28 0.49
N VAL A 78 23.76 -0.32 1.41
CA VAL A 78 24.00 1.11 1.17
C VAL A 78 25.49 1.37 0.87
N THR A 79 26.02 0.76 -0.20
CA THR A 79 27.45 0.90 -0.55
C THR A 79 27.66 1.71 -1.85
N THR A 80 26.61 1.99 -2.63
CA THR A 80 26.79 2.53 -4.00
C THR A 80 25.93 3.77 -4.35
N SER A 81 25.11 4.33 -3.45
CA SER A 81 24.07 5.32 -3.83
C SER A 81 24.22 6.75 -3.28
N LEU A 82 25.37 7.14 -2.72
CA LEU A 82 25.54 8.50 -2.18
C LEU A 82 25.85 9.58 -3.23
N LYS A 83 26.18 9.22 -4.48
CA LYS A 83 26.44 10.18 -5.57
C LYS A 83 25.24 10.48 -6.47
N LEU A 84 24.08 9.85 -6.24
CA LEU A 84 22.90 10.03 -7.11
C LEU A 84 22.12 11.33 -6.79
N ASN A 85 22.27 11.87 -5.58
CA ASN A 85 21.49 13.00 -5.08
C ASN A 85 21.87 14.34 -5.72
N GLU A 86 23.07 14.48 -6.29
CA GLU A 86 23.48 15.71 -6.98
C GLU A 86 22.93 15.80 -8.41
N PHE A 87 22.61 14.66 -9.04
CA PHE A 87 22.19 14.61 -10.45
C PHE A 87 20.67 14.46 -10.63
N CYS A 88 19.98 13.96 -9.60
CA CYS A 88 18.52 13.80 -9.62
C CYS A 88 17.88 15.03 -8.98
N GLY A 89 16.98 15.71 -9.72
CA GLY A 89 16.12 16.75 -9.15
C GLY A 89 15.32 16.24 -7.94
N LYS A 90 14.59 17.16 -7.26
CA LYS A 90 13.87 16.91 -6.01
C LYS A 90 13.16 15.54 -6.00
N MET A 91 13.74 14.56 -5.32
CA MET A 91 13.18 13.21 -5.24
C MET A 91 11.87 13.25 -4.45
N LYS A 92 10.83 12.68 -5.04
CA LYS A 92 9.51 12.61 -4.43
C LYS A 92 9.34 11.32 -3.66
N ILE A 93 9.26 11.42 -2.34
CA ILE A 93 9.01 10.30 -1.44
C ILE A 93 7.49 10.07 -1.38
N ILE A 94 6.99 8.96 -1.94
CA ILE A 94 5.54 8.65 -1.97
C ILE A 94 5.16 7.71 -0.83
N TYR A 95 6.06 6.81 -0.44
CA TYR A 95 5.82 5.78 0.54
C TYR A 95 6.88 5.82 1.63
N TRP A 96 6.42 5.75 2.87
CA TRP A 96 7.24 5.60 4.06
C TRP A 96 7.18 4.17 4.56
N PHE A 97 8.33 3.60 4.89
CA PHE A 97 8.47 2.28 5.48
C PHE A 97 8.79 2.42 6.96
N VAL A 98 7.88 1.96 7.82
CA VAL A 98 8.08 1.98 9.28
C VAL A 98 8.36 0.56 9.75
N PRO A 99 9.52 0.28 10.38
CA PRO A 99 9.86 -1.06 10.81
C PRO A 99 8.85 -1.56 11.84
N LYS A 100 8.36 -2.78 11.65
CA LYS A 100 7.46 -3.45 12.59
C LYS A 100 8.21 -4.29 13.63
N ASP A 101 9.29 -4.94 13.20
CA ASP A 101 10.07 -5.87 14.01
C ASP A 101 11.50 -5.35 14.24
N ILE A 102 12.10 -5.77 15.37
CA ILE A 102 13.51 -5.49 15.73
C ILE A 102 14.46 -6.08 14.68
N SER A 103 14.06 -7.15 13.99
CA SER A 103 14.82 -7.78 12.92
C SER A 103 14.77 -7.03 11.57
N HIS A 104 14.05 -5.90 11.48
CA HIS A 104 13.98 -5.04 10.29
C HIS A 104 13.64 -5.76 8.97
N SER A 105 12.89 -6.87 9.03
CA SER A 105 12.45 -7.62 7.86
C SER A 105 11.04 -7.24 7.41
N GLN A 106 10.19 -6.80 8.35
CA GLN A 106 8.81 -6.38 8.11
C GLN A 106 8.65 -4.88 8.32
N TYR A 107 7.94 -4.24 7.38
CA TYR A 107 7.68 -2.81 7.41
C TYR A 107 6.19 -2.54 7.16
N TYR A 108 5.64 -1.59 7.92
CA TYR A 108 4.38 -0.94 7.57
C TYR A 108 4.60 0.04 6.43
N ILE A 109 3.68 0.06 5.48
CA ILE A 109 3.66 1.03 4.39
C ILE A 109 2.70 2.15 4.75
N LEU A 110 3.18 3.39 4.70
CA LEU A 110 2.39 4.60 4.84
C LEU A 110 2.49 5.44 3.56
N LYS A 111 1.34 5.83 3.00
CA LYS A 111 1.29 6.73 1.85
C LYS A 111 1.38 8.18 2.30
N ASP A 112 2.24 8.94 1.63
CA ASP A 112 2.27 10.40 1.74
C ASP A 112 1.27 11.01 0.76
N PHE A 113 0.09 11.36 1.27
CA PHE A 113 -0.97 11.98 0.47
C PHE A 113 -0.61 13.40 -0.01
N ASN A 114 0.16 14.16 0.77
CA ASN A 114 0.59 15.51 0.40
C ASN A 114 1.51 15.44 -0.81
N ALA A 115 2.49 14.52 -0.76
CA ALA A 115 3.34 14.25 -1.90
C ALA A 115 2.47 13.87 -3.10
N ILE A 116 1.61 12.86 -3.01
CA ILE A 116 0.78 12.38 -4.15
C ILE A 116 -0.02 13.50 -4.81
N ASN A 117 -0.75 14.28 -4.03
CA ASN A 117 -1.60 15.36 -4.54
C ASN A 117 -0.78 16.43 -5.29
N ALA A 118 0.44 16.70 -4.83
CA ALA A 118 1.34 17.64 -5.48
C ALA A 118 1.85 17.20 -6.87
N SER A 119 1.76 15.91 -7.26
CA SER A 119 2.06 15.51 -8.66
C SER A 119 0.85 15.34 -9.56
N SER A 120 -0.36 15.24 -9.01
CA SER A 120 -1.56 15.11 -9.85
C SER A 120 -2.07 16.45 -10.36
N GLY A 121 -1.56 17.57 -9.82
CA GLY A 121 -1.90 18.94 -10.21
C GLY A 121 -0.89 19.64 -11.11
N SER A 122 0.09 18.91 -11.66
CA SER A 122 1.09 19.41 -12.63
C SER A 122 0.85 18.84 -14.02
#